data_AF-A0A2G1WJU3-F1
#
_entry.id   AF-A0A2G1WJU3-F1
#
_cell.length_a   1.000
_cell.length_b   1.000
_cell.length_c   1.000
_cell.angle_alpha   90.00
_cell.angle_beta   90.00
_cell.angle_gamma   90.00
#
_symmetry.space_group_name_H-M   'P 1'
#
loop_
_entity.id
_entity.type
_entity.pdbx_description
1 polymer ?
#
loop_
_entity_poly.entity_id
_entity_poly.type
_entity_poly.pdbx_seq_one_letter_code
_entity_poly.pdbx_strand_id
1 'polypeptide(L)'
;MSDAVDDTDMTDTATNSGADAPTDAESDLPPHRAAARSGRLDSENRQGTPYTESQVIMPTVKVIAPFAFTFGLFITFHGSGSPGGGFQGGAIMAAVVFMIAFAFGIESTRDWLANTVVVALAVGGALAFAGIGLVPVALGGAFLQYDLLPIPILNPVKYGMEGVEVIGIAPIVAGVLMGLFFLLANGFSSDGGGFGNGSLDEDGSIDEGEPVDDDGSPEAGAADAGGDR
;
A
#
# COMPACT_ATOMS: atom_id res chain seq x y z
N MET A 1 -36.34 -47.71 62.13
CA MET A 1 -36.94 -48.22 60.87
C MET A 1 -37.82 -47.10 60.35
N SER A 2 -37.43 -46.56 59.20
CA SER A 2 -37.95 -45.40 58.44
C SER A 2 -39.48 -45.28 58.44
N ASP A 3 -40.07 -44.12 58.76
CA ASP A 3 -40.30 -42.91 57.90
C ASP A 3 -41.01 -43.25 56.59
N ALA A 4 -42.02 -42.55 56.09
CA ALA A 4 -42.94 -41.51 56.55
C ALA A 4 -44.08 -41.55 55.51
N VAL A 5 -45.34 -41.52 55.91
CA VAL A 5 -46.50 -41.47 55.01
C VAL A 5 -47.45 -40.43 55.57
N ASP A 6 -47.57 -39.28 54.91
CA ASP A 6 -48.84 -38.55 54.78
C ASP A 6 -48.66 -37.43 53.73
N ASP A 7 -49.55 -37.40 52.75
CA ASP A 7 -50.15 -36.19 52.19
C ASP A 7 -51.23 -36.64 51.17
N THR A 8 -52.45 -36.78 51.71
CA THR A 8 -53.73 -36.26 51.20
C THR A 8 -53.62 -35.29 50.00
N ASP A 9 -54.48 -35.33 48.97
CA ASP A 9 -55.91 -35.00 48.98
C ASP A 9 -56.52 -35.30 47.59
N MET A 10 -57.42 -36.28 47.46
CA MET A 10 -58.83 -36.14 47.03
C MET A 10 -59.18 -34.80 46.34
N THR A 11 -59.79 -34.74 45.16
CA THR A 11 -61.15 -35.24 44.86
C THR A 11 -61.40 -35.18 43.34
N ASP A 12 -61.86 -36.30 42.78
CA ASP A 12 -62.75 -36.33 41.62
C ASP A 12 -64.09 -35.69 41.98
N THR A 13 -64.79 -35.05 41.03
CA THR A 13 -66.19 -35.38 40.67
C THR A 13 -66.69 -34.51 39.50
N ALA A 14 -66.86 -35.22 38.38
CA ALA A 14 -67.87 -35.15 37.32
C ALA A 14 -68.92 -34.02 37.27
N THR A 15 -69.19 -33.56 36.03
CA THR A 15 -70.52 -33.40 35.37
C THR A 15 -70.29 -32.64 34.03
N ASN A 16 -70.93 -32.86 32.89
CA ASN A 16 -71.97 -33.78 32.42
C ASN A 16 -72.06 -33.65 30.87
N SER A 17 -72.05 -34.80 30.19
CA SER A 17 -72.74 -35.22 28.94
C SER A 17 -73.03 -34.32 27.72
N GLY A 18 -72.76 -34.92 26.55
CA GLY A 18 -73.55 -34.84 25.31
C GLY A 18 -72.91 -33.99 24.20
N ALA A 19 -72.81 -34.38 22.94
CA ALA A 19 -73.20 -35.57 22.19
C ALA A 19 -72.45 -35.54 20.83
N ASP A 20 -72.24 -36.72 20.24
CA ASP A 20 -72.11 -37.03 18.82
C ASP A 20 -71.10 -36.26 17.93
N ALA A 21 -70.01 -36.97 17.58
CA ALA A 21 -69.38 -36.91 16.26
C ALA A 21 -70.28 -37.68 15.25
N PRO A 22 -70.24 -37.46 13.92
CA PRO A 22 -69.00 -37.26 13.16
C PRO A 22 -69.06 -36.34 11.91
N THR A 23 -67.84 -36.10 11.38
CA THR A 23 -67.49 -35.92 9.95
C THR A 23 -68.22 -34.84 9.15
N ASP A 24 -67.53 -33.76 8.79
CA ASP A 24 -66.93 -33.63 7.46
C ASP A 24 -66.13 -32.32 7.33
N ALA A 25 -65.18 -32.35 6.41
CA ALA A 25 -64.14 -31.36 6.19
C ALA A 25 -64.67 -29.96 5.86
N GLU A 26 -64.16 -28.94 6.56
CA GLU A 26 -63.87 -27.60 6.03
C GLU A 26 -63.03 -26.83 7.06
N SER A 27 -61.71 -26.71 6.83
CA SER A 27 -60.81 -25.91 7.66
C SER A 27 -60.97 -24.43 7.32
N ASP A 28 -61.97 -23.80 7.89
CA ASP A 28 -62.27 -22.38 7.70
C ASP A 28 -61.40 -21.51 8.63
N LEU A 29 -60.09 -21.48 8.35
CA LEU A 29 -59.12 -20.63 9.04
C LEU A 29 -58.98 -19.29 8.30
N PRO A 30 -59.12 -18.14 8.99
CA PRO A 30 -59.02 -16.82 8.39
C PRO A 30 -57.60 -16.58 7.85
N PRO A 31 -57.44 -15.89 6.68
CA PRO A 31 -56.12 -15.56 6.16
C PRO A 31 -55.51 -14.45 7.01
N HIS A 32 -54.83 -14.81 8.08
CA HIS A 32 -53.81 -13.95 8.67
C HIS A 32 -52.68 -13.83 7.66
N ARG A 33 -52.82 -12.83 6.78
CA ARG A 33 -51.78 -12.33 5.89
C ARG A 33 -50.54 -12.06 6.73
N ALA A 34 -49.57 -12.98 6.67
CA ALA A 34 -48.22 -12.70 7.08
C ALA A 34 -47.74 -11.55 6.21
N ALA A 35 -47.75 -10.33 6.74
CA ALA A 35 -47.07 -9.20 6.12
C ALA A 35 -45.61 -9.64 5.99
N ALA A 36 -45.17 -9.88 4.75
CA ALA A 36 -43.78 -10.07 4.45
C ALA A 36 -43.06 -8.83 4.98
N ARG A 37 -42.32 -8.98 6.08
CA ARG A 37 -41.34 -7.98 6.48
C ARG A 37 -40.35 -7.95 5.32
N SER A 38 -40.50 -6.98 4.42
CA SER A 38 -39.44 -6.61 3.49
C SER A 38 -38.34 -5.90 4.30
N GLY A 39 -37.72 -6.65 5.20
CA GLY A 39 -36.36 -6.38 5.64
C GLY A 39 -35.48 -6.78 4.48
N ARG A 40 -35.48 -5.95 3.43
CA ARG A 40 -34.34 -5.86 2.53
C ARG A 40 -33.22 -5.34 3.43
N LEU A 41 -32.49 -6.28 4.01
CA LEU A 41 -31.14 -6.04 4.43
C LEU A 41 -30.44 -5.65 3.14
N ASP A 42 -30.27 -4.35 2.94
CA ASP A 42 -29.31 -3.81 2.01
C ASP A 42 -27.97 -4.37 2.45
N SER A 43 -27.63 -5.55 1.94
CA SER A 43 -26.29 -6.11 1.98
C SER A 43 -25.42 -5.41 0.94
N GLU A 44 -25.54 -4.09 0.85
CA GLU A 44 -24.34 -3.28 0.68
C GLU A 44 -23.64 -3.35 2.04
N ASN A 45 -22.87 -4.42 2.22
CA ASN A 45 -21.65 -4.34 2.99
C ASN A 45 -20.82 -3.25 2.29
N ARG A 46 -21.15 -1.99 2.60
CA ARG A 46 -20.24 -0.87 2.53
C ARG A 46 -19.11 -1.34 3.43
N GLN A 47 -18.09 -1.96 2.82
CA GLN A 47 -16.80 -2.19 3.45
C GLN A 47 -16.57 -0.94 4.29
N GLY A 48 -16.65 -1.08 5.61
CA GLY A 48 -16.41 0.05 6.50
C GLY A 48 -15.10 0.68 6.04
N THR A 49 -15.04 2.01 6.01
CA THR A 49 -13.79 2.73 5.76
C THR A 49 -12.66 1.96 6.44
N PRO A 50 -11.69 1.38 5.70
CA PRO A 50 -10.74 0.41 6.28
C PRO A 50 -9.89 1.00 7.42
N TYR A 51 -9.95 2.31 7.59
CA TYR A 51 -9.27 3.09 8.59
C TYR A 51 -10.28 3.61 9.62
N THR A 52 -10.62 2.78 10.60
CA THR A 52 -11.17 3.29 11.85
C THR A 52 -10.04 4.08 12.53
N GLU A 53 -10.21 5.39 12.68
CA GLU A 53 -9.24 6.25 13.36
C GLU A 53 -8.98 5.73 14.77
N SER A 54 -7.86 5.02 14.95
CA SER A 54 -7.50 4.48 16.25
C SER A 54 -7.02 5.61 17.15
N GLN A 55 -7.79 5.84 18.22
CA GLN A 55 -7.52 6.85 19.24
C GLN A 55 -6.20 6.64 19.98
N VAL A 56 -5.58 5.46 19.84
CA VAL A 56 -4.29 5.12 20.46
C VAL A 56 -3.17 5.08 19.42
N ILE A 57 -3.37 4.40 18.28
CA ILE A 57 -2.30 4.19 17.29
C ILE A 57 -1.90 5.52 16.65
N MET A 58 -2.87 6.33 16.21
CA MET A 58 -2.58 7.56 15.47
C MET A 58 -1.79 8.59 16.30
N PRO A 59 -2.16 8.90 17.56
CA PRO A 59 -1.35 9.76 18.42
C PRO A 59 0.03 9.16 18.72
N THR A 60 0.11 7.85 18.96
CA THR A 60 1.37 7.17 19.25
C THR A 60 2.36 7.31 18.08
N VAL A 61 1.90 7.07 16.85
CA VAL A 61 2.74 7.23 15.66
C VAL A 61 3.18 8.68 15.46
N LYS A 62 2.31 9.68 15.68
CA LYS A 62 2.70 11.10 15.61
C LYS A 62 3.84 11.46 16.56
N VAL A 63 3.85 10.86 17.75
CA VAL A 63 4.90 11.10 18.75
C VAL A 63 6.16 10.31 18.41
N ILE A 64 6.05 9.02 18.08
CA ILE A 64 7.21 8.12 17.91
C ILE A 64 7.93 8.33 16.58
N ALA A 65 7.22 8.56 15.49
CA ALA A 65 7.79 8.69 14.14
C ALA A 65 8.99 9.67 14.06
N PRO A 66 8.93 10.91 14.58
CA PRO A 66 10.06 11.83 14.52
C PRO A 66 11.30 11.33 15.28
N PHE A 67 11.12 10.67 16.43
CA PHE A 67 12.24 10.10 17.19
C PHE A 67 12.84 8.90 16.47
N ALA A 68 12.02 7.99 15.96
CA ALA A 68 12.47 6.83 15.20
C ALA A 68 13.19 7.25 13.91
N PHE A 69 12.69 8.27 13.20
CA PHE A 69 13.34 8.81 12.01
C PHE A 69 14.70 9.46 12.35
N THR A 70 14.75 10.26 13.40
CA THR A 70 15.99 10.87 13.89
C THR A 70 17.01 9.81 14.32
N PHE A 71 16.55 8.73 14.96
CA PHE A 71 17.40 7.59 15.30
C PHE A 71 17.93 6.88 14.04
N GLY A 72 17.09 6.67 13.02
CA GLY A 72 17.53 6.15 11.72
C GLY A 72 18.61 7.02 11.06
N LEU A 73 18.45 8.35 11.10
CA LEU A 73 19.47 9.30 10.64
C LEU A 73 20.75 9.20 11.48
N PHE A 74 20.64 9.11 12.81
CA PHE A 74 21.79 8.97 13.69
C PHE A 74 22.62 7.71 13.35
N ILE A 75 21.97 6.56 13.18
CA ILE A 75 22.61 5.30 12.78
C ILE A 75 23.24 5.42 11.39
N THR A 76 22.59 6.14 10.47
CA THR A 76 23.12 6.41 9.12
C THR A 76 24.42 7.22 9.18
N PHE A 77 24.47 8.28 9.99
CA PHE A 77 25.64 9.16 10.08
C PHE A 77 26.82 8.58 10.86
N HIS A 78 26.62 7.52 11.67
CA HIS A 78 27.64 6.96 12.55
C HIS A 78 28.09 5.54 12.17
N GLY A 79 27.81 5.08 10.94
CA GLY A 79 28.17 3.73 10.49
C GLY A 79 29.67 3.42 10.44
N SER A 80 30.49 4.43 10.16
CA SER A 80 31.95 4.25 10.07
C SER A 80 32.63 3.93 11.41
N GLY A 81 32.01 4.34 12.52
CA GLY A 81 32.60 4.28 13.87
C GLY A 81 31.79 3.46 14.87
N SER A 82 30.65 2.89 14.47
CA SER A 82 29.78 2.11 15.35
C SER A 82 29.08 1.00 14.56
N PRO A 83 28.58 -0.08 15.21
CA PRO A 83 27.70 -1.04 14.54
C PRO A 83 26.48 -0.31 14.00
N GLY A 84 26.32 -0.28 12.67
CA GLY A 84 25.35 0.63 12.05
C GLY A 84 25.59 0.85 10.56
N GLY A 85 25.16 2.03 10.10
CA GLY A 85 25.44 2.56 8.77
C GLY A 85 24.21 2.71 7.89
N GLY A 86 24.47 3.03 6.62
CA GLY A 86 23.43 3.42 5.67
C GLY A 86 22.34 2.37 5.45
N PHE A 87 22.68 1.08 5.49
CA PHE A 87 21.70 0.01 5.32
C PHE A 87 20.68 -0.02 6.47
N GLN A 88 21.16 -0.08 7.71
CA GLN A 88 20.28 -0.19 8.87
C GLN A 88 19.50 1.10 9.10
N GLY A 89 20.15 2.25 8.95
CA GLY A 89 19.49 3.55 9.03
C GLY A 89 18.42 3.75 7.95
N GLY A 90 18.73 3.38 6.70
CA GLY A 90 17.76 3.33 5.59
C GLY A 90 16.55 2.47 5.88
N ALA A 91 16.76 1.29 6.45
CA ALA A 91 15.67 0.38 6.84
C ALA A 91 14.79 0.98 7.95
N ILE A 92 15.38 1.65 8.95
CA ILE A 92 14.61 2.33 10.00
C ILE A 92 13.78 3.48 9.40
N MET A 93 14.36 4.27 8.49
CA MET A 93 13.62 5.35 7.81
C MET A 93 12.43 4.81 6.99
N ALA A 94 12.60 3.70 6.26
CA ALA A 94 11.48 3.04 5.58
C ALA A 94 10.43 2.51 6.56
N ALA A 95 10.85 1.92 7.69
CA ALA A 95 9.93 1.43 8.71
C ALA A 95 9.09 2.55 9.34
N VAL A 96 9.63 3.77 9.47
CA VAL A 96 8.85 4.95 9.88
C VAL A 96 7.74 5.25 8.87
N VAL A 97 8.04 5.17 7.56
CA VAL A 97 7.02 5.35 6.51
C VAL A 97 5.97 4.25 6.59
N PHE A 98 6.35 3.00 6.86
CA PHE A 98 5.38 1.91 7.05
C PHE A 98 4.48 2.17 8.25
N MET A 99 5.04 2.67 9.35
CA MET A 99 4.28 3.03 10.55
C MET A 99 3.25 4.12 10.25
N ILE A 100 3.62 5.13 9.46
CA ILE A 100 2.70 6.18 8.99
C ILE A 100 1.61 5.57 8.10
N ALA A 101 1.98 4.71 7.14
CA ALA A 101 1.04 4.03 6.25
C ALA A 101 0.01 3.17 7.00
N PHE A 102 0.41 2.46 8.04
CA PHE A 102 -0.52 1.69 8.86
C PHE A 102 -1.41 2.56 9.76
N ALA A 103 -0.94 3.73 10.18
CA ALA A 103 -1.70 4.60 11.09
C ALA A 103 -2.67 5.55 10.36
N PHE A 104 -2.29 6.04 9.17
CA PHE A 104 -3.04 7.05 8.42
C PHE A 104 -3.59 6.55 7.09
N GLY A 105 -3.22 5.33 6.70
CA GLY A 105 -3.64 4.68 5.48
C GLY A 105 -2.57 4.67 4.41
N ILE A 106 -2.52 3.55 3.69
CA ILE A 106 -1.49 3.24 2.70
C ILE A 106 -1.60 4.19 1.51
N GLU A 107 -2.80 4.36 0.95
CA GLU A 107 -3.02 5.22 -0.22
C GLU A 107 -2.71 6.69 0.10
N SER A 108 -3.22 7.19 1.24
CA SER A 108 -2.92 8.55 1.71
C SER A 108 -1.42 8.79 1.89
N THR A 109 -0.68 7.78 2.36
CA THR A 109 0.78 7.89 2.57
C THR A 109 1.54 7.81 1.25
N ARG A 110 1.09 6.97 0.31
CA ARG A 110 1.63 6.88 -1.05
C ARG A 110 1.47 8.20 -1.80
N ASP A 111 0.28 8.81 -1.72
CA ASP A 111 -0.01 10.10 -2.32
C ASP A 111 0.84 11.22 -1.71
N TRP A 112 1.01 11.21 -0.38
CA TRP A 112 1.86 12.16 0.32
C TRP A 112 3.35 12.03 -0.08
N LEU A 113 3.86 10.80 -0.19
CA LEU A 113 5.27 10.58 -0.48
C LEU A 113 5.60 10.79 -1.96
N ALA A 114 4.61 10.70 -2.86
CA ALA A 114 4.76 10.70 -4.31
C ALA A 114 5.68 9.59 -4.85
N ASN A 115 5.22 8.85 -5.86
CA ASN A 115 5.99 7.76 -6.46
C ASN A 115 7.38 8.21 -6.95
N THR A 116 7.48 9.45 -7.44
CA THR A 116 8.74 10.05 -7.90
C THR A 116 9.79 10.11 -6.80
N VAL A 117 9.44 10.35 -5.54
CA VAL A 117 10.42 10.43 -4.43
C VAL A 117 11.01 9.05 -4.15
N VAL A 118 10.17 8.01 -4.13
CA VAL A 118 10.62 6.63 -3.89
C VAL A 118 11.61 6.20 -4.97
N VAL A 119 11.27 6.46 -6.23
CA VAL A 119 12.16 6.18 -7.38
C VAL A 119 13.43 7.05 -7.32
N ALA A 120 13.30 8.33 -7.00
CA ALA A 120 14.44 9.25 -6.90
C ALA A 120 15.42 8.85 -5.79
N LEU A 121 14.94 8.32 -4.66
CA LEU A 121 15.79 7.80 -3.59
C LEU A 121 16.57 6.57 -4.06
N ALA A 122 15.90 5.62 -4.70
CA ALA A 122 16.53 4.39 -5.18
C ALA A 122 17.55 4.67 -6.31
N VAL A 123 17.13 5.38 -7.36
CA VAL A 123 17.96 5.69 -8.52
C VAL A 123 19.02 6.73 -8.16
N GLY A 124 18.65 7.79 -7.44
CA GLY A 124 19.57 8.83 -7.00
C GLY A 124 20.65 8.29 -6.08
N GLY A 125 20.29 7.41 -5.14
CA GLY A 125 21.27 6.72 -4.29
C GLY A 125 22.20 5.80 -5.10
N ALA A 126 21.67 5.06 -6.08
CA ALA A 126 22.49 4.22 -6.95
C ALA A 126 23.48 5.05 -7.80
N LEU A 127 23.01 6.17 -8.35
CA LEU A 127 23.86 7.11 -9.09
C LEU A 127 24.91 7.76 -8.18
N ALA A 128 24.55 8.14 -6.95
CA ALA A 128 25.49 8.68 -5.99
C ALA A 128 26.57 7.65 -5.59
N PHE A 129 26.16 6.40 -5.31
CA PHE A 129 27.08 5.30 -5.01
C PHE A 129 28.06 5.08 -6.18
N ALA A 130 27.54 4.98 -7.41
CA ALA A 130 28.37 4.81 -8.60
C ALA A 130 29.30 6.02 -8.80
N GLY A 131 28.78 7.24 -8.66
CA GLY A 131 29.57 8.47 -8.80
C GLY A 131 30.73 8.52 -7.81
N ILE A 132 30.48 8.27 -6.52
CA ILE A 132 31.52 8.29 -5.49
C ILE A 132 32.57 7.19 -5.76
N GLY A 133 32.14 5.99 -6.15
CA GLY A 133 33.07 4.89 -6.42
C GLY A 133 33.87 5.05 -7.72
N LEU A 134 33.34 5.76 -8.72
CA LEU A 134 34.02 6.01 -9.99
C LEU A 134 35.01 7.17 -9.94
N VAL A 135 34.89 8.11 -9.01
CA VAL A 135 35.83 9.24 -8.86
C VAL A 135 37.28 8.75 -8.68
N PRO A 136 37.61 7.82 -7.76
CA PRO A 136 38.95 7.27 -7.65
C PRO A 136 39.43 6.55 -8.92
N VAL A 137 38.53 5.88 -9.65
CA VAL A 137 38.87 5.21 -10.93
C VAL A 137 39.29 6.24 -11.98
N ALA A 138 38.59 7.36 -12.08
CA ALA A 138 38.96 8.46 -12.98
C ALA A 138 40.32 9.09 -12.63
N LEU A 139 40.78 8.94 -11.38
CA LEU A 139 42.09 9.38 -10.90
C LEU A 139 43.18 8.29 -11.03
N GLY A 140 42.86 7.13 -11.62
CA GLY A 140 43.80 6.02 -11.84
C GLY A 140 43.85 4.99 -10.70
N GLY A 141 42.94 5.04 -9.74
CA GLY A 141 42.82 4.08 -8.65
C GLY A 141 41.77 2.98 -8.86
N ALA A 142 41.50 2.22 -7.80
CA ALA A 142 40.45 1.22 -7.75
C ALA A 142 39.08 1.83 -7.40
N PHE A 143 38.00 1.12 -7.72
CA PHE A 143 36.64 1.52 -7.32
C PHE A 143 36.52 1.65 -5.80
N LEU A 144 35.92 2.74 -5.32
CA LEU A 144 35.80 3.08 -3.88
C LEU A 144 37.14 3.21 -3.14
N GLN A 145 38.25 3.49 -3.85
CA GLN A 145 39.53 3.82 -3.23
C GLN A 145 39.48 5.24 -2.61
N TYR A 146 38.97 5.32 -1.38
CA TYR A 146 38.66 6.60 -0.71
C TYR A 146 39.86 7.50 -0.44
N ASP A 147 41.07 6.95 -0.35
CA ASP A 147 42.32 7.70 -0.18
C ASP A 147 42.63 8.65 -1.35
N LEU A 148 42.08 8.37 -2.54
CA LEU A 148 42.23 9.20 -3.73
C LEU A 148 41.11 10.23 -3.90
N LEU A 149 40.11 10.26 -3.01
CA LEU A 149 39.05 11.27 -3.13
C LEU A 149 39.62 12.68 -2.87
N PRO A 150 39.34 13.67 -3.73
CA PRO A 150 39.90 15.03 -3.63
C PRO A 150 39.15 15.85 -2.57
N ILE A 151 39.24 15.45 -1.30
CA ILE A 151 38.58 16.13 -0.16
C ILE A 151 39.68 16.80 0.68
N PRO A 152 40.00 18.09 0.47
CA PRO A 152 41.25 18.68 0.95
C PRO A 152 41.32 18.95 2.46
N ILE A 153 40.19 18.86 3.19
CA ILE A 153 40.04 19.39 4.56
C ILE A 153 39.71 18.27 5.57
N LEU A 154 39.42 17.06 5.10
CA LEU A 154 38.80 15.99 5.90
C LEU A 154 39.53 14.67 5.64
N ASN A 155 39.52 13.74 6.59
CA ASN A 155 40.08 12.39 6.41
C ASN A 155 39.35 11.69 5.24
N PRO A 156 39.95 11.55 4.04
CA PRO A 156 39.22 11.18 2.83
C PRO A 156 38.58 9.80 2.95
N VAL A 157 39.23 8.89 3.69
CA VAL A 157 38.75 7.54 3.95
C VAL A 157 37.51 7.56 4.83
N LYS A 158 37.54 8.24 5.97
CA LYS A 158 36.40 8.32 6.88
C LYS A 158 35.18 8.94 6.20
N TYR A 159 35.36 10.12 5.61
CA TYR A 159 34.24 10.86 5.03
C TYR A 159 33.79 10.30 3.68
N GLY A 160 34.69 9.63 2.94
CA GLY A 160 34.33 8.84 1.76
C GLY A 160 33.40 7.68 2.11
N MET A 161 33.73 6.91 3.15
CA MET A 161 32.86 5.83 3.64
C MET A 161 31.51 6.36 4.14
N GLU A 162 31.52 7.38 4.99
CA GLU A 162 30.28 8.00 5.49
C GLU A 162 29.44 8.58 4.34
N GLY A 163 30.07 9.25 3.36
CA GLY A 163 29.37 9.79 2.20
C GLY A 163 28.69 8.72 1.36
N VAL A 164 29.36 7.60 1.11
CA VAL A 164 28.78 6.46 0.38
C VAL A 164 27.58 5.87 1.13
N GLU A 165 27.69 5.70 2.45
CA GLU A 165 26.61 5.16 3.24
C GLU A 165 25.40 6.10 3.31
N VAL A 166 25.65 7.39 3.53
CA VAL A 166 24.62 8.40 3.76
C VAL A 166 23.89 8.78 2.46
N ILE A 167 24.63 8.99 1.37
CA ILE A 167 24.09 9.54 0.12
C ILE A 167 23.83 8.44 -0.90
N GLY A 168 24.58 7.34 -0.83
CA GLY A 168 24.39 6.18 -1.70
C GLY A 168 23.45 5.15 -1.09
N ILE A 169 23.93 4.43 -0.08
CA ILE A 169 23.31 3.20 0.41
C ILE A 169 21.98 3.47 1.15
N ALA A 170 21.92 4.46 2.04
CA ALA A 170 20.70 4.73 2.82
C ALA A 170 19.50 5.11 1.95
N PRO A 171 19.62 5.99 0.94
CA PRO A 171 18.54 6.28 0.00
C PRO A 171 18.14 5.07 -0.84
N ILE A 172 19.09 4.24 -1.30
CA ILE A 172 18.79 2.99 -2.02
C ILE A 172 17.90 2.10 -1.15
N VAL A 173 18.34 1.83 0.08
CA VAL A 173 17.64 0.90 0.97
C VAL A 173 16.26 1.45 1.34
N ALA A 174 16.18 2.72 1.71
CA ALA A 174 14.90 3.35 2.02
C ALA A 174 13.95 3.31 0.81
N GLY A 175 14.42 3.74 -0.37
CA GLY A 175 13.65 3.77 -1.61
C GLY A 175 13.16 2.39 -2.05
N VAL A 176 14.04 1.38 -2.05
CA VAL A 176 13.68 0.00 -2.42
C VAL A 176 12.66 -0.58 -1.44
N LEU A 177 12.86 -0.42 -0.13
CA LEU A 177 11.93 -0.95 0.87
C LEU A 177 10.56 -0.27 0.78
N MET A 178 10.52 1.05 0.58
CA MET A 178 9.27 1.79 0.36
C MET A 178 8.58 1.36 -0.94
N GLY A 179 9.35 1.23 -2.03
CA GLY A 179 8.82 0.78 -3.32
C GLY A 179 8.22 -0.62 -3.25
N LEU A 180 8.94 -1.56 -2.64
CA LEU A 180 8.44 -2.93 -2.42
C LEU A 180 7.19 -2.93 -1.53
N PHE A 181 7.17 -2.13 -0.47
CA PHE A 181 6.00 -2.02 0.40
C PHE A 181 4.75 -1.55 -0.36
N PHE A 182 4.84 -0.47 -1.14
CA PHE A 182 3.70 0.02 -1.90
C PHE A 182 3.30 -0.91 -3.04
N LEU A 183 4.26 -1.56 -3.70
CA LEU A 183 4.00 -2.55 -4.74
C LEU A 183 3.21 -3.75 -4.18
N LEU A 184 3.64 -4.27 -3.02
CA LEU A 184 2.94 -5.37 -2.34
C LEU A 184 1.57 -4.94 -1.83
N ALA A 185 1.45 -3.71 -1.32
CA ALA A 185 0.18 -3.20 -0.80
C ALA A 185 -0.87 -2.96 -1.90
N ASN A 186 -0.43 -2.67 -3.13
CA ASN A 186 -1.32 -2.49 -4.28
C ASN A 186 -1.91 -3.82 -4.79
N GLY A 187 -1.34 -4.96 -4.38
CA GLY A 187 -1.75 -6.29 -4.83
C GLY A 187 -1.23 -6.62 -6.23
N PHE A 188 -0.94 -7.91 -6.47
CA PHE A 188 -0.60 -8.42 -7.79
C PHE A 188 -1.89 -8.71 -8.56
N SER A 189 -2.53 -7.69 -9.11
CA SER A 189 -3.54 -7.92 -10.13
C SER A 189 -2.82 -8.42 -11.38
N SER A 190 -3.15 -9.62 -11.82
CA SER A 190 -2.63 -10.28 -13.02
C SER A 190 -3.11 -9.59 -14.30
N ASP A 191 -2.94 -8.27 -14.42
CA ASP A 191 -3.13 -7.55 -15.67
C ASP A 191 -1.78 -6.92 -16.02
N GLY A 192 -1.20 -7.38 -17.14
CA GLY A 192 0.18 -7.19 -17.56
C GLY A 192 0.58 -5.73 -17.82
N GLY A 193 0.77 -4.96 -16.76
CA GLY A 193 1.28 -3.58 -16.80
C GLY A 193 2.66 -3.41 -16.18
N GLY A 194 3.50 -4.46 -16.22
CA GLY A 194 4.91 -4.37 -15.81
C GLY A 194 5.76 -3.70 -16.90
N PHE A 195 6.68 -2.83 -16.50
CA PHE A 195 7.60 -2.09 -17.38
C PHE A 195 8.08 -2.89 -18.61
N GLY A 196 7.58 -2.52 -19.78
CA GLY A 196 7.90 -3.13 -21.07
C GLY A 196 6.69 -3.05 -21.98
N ASN A 197 6.53 -1.92 -22.68
CA ASN A 197 5.47 -1.75 -23.67
C ASN A 197 5.81 -2.60 -24.90
N GLY A 198 5.39 -3.86 -24.86
CA GLY A 198 5.32 -4.75 -26.00
C GLY A 198 4.03 -5.53 -25.84
N SER A 199 2.93 -5.00 -26.38
CA SER A 199 1.68 -5.74 -26.49
C SER A 199 1.95 -6.97 -27.34
N LEU A 200 1.87 -8.14 -26.73
CA LEU A 200 1.77 -9.41 -27.44
C LEU A 200 0.28 -9.72 -27.53
N ASP A 201 -0.26 -9.79 -28.74
CA ASP A 201 -1.62 -10.25 -28.95
C ASP A 201 -1.73 -11.76 -28.63
N GLU A 202 -2.95 -12.21 -28.33
CA GLU A 202 -3.29 -13.57 -27.85
C GLU A 202 -2.91 -14.75 -28.79
N ASP A 203 -2.22 -14.49 -29.91
CA ASP A 203 -1.70 -15.52 -30.84
C ASP A 203 -0.15 -15.51 -30.96
N GLY A 204 0.56 -14.71 -30.16
CA GLY A 204 2.02 -14.81 -30.04
C GLY A 204 2.84 -14.37 -31.26
N SER A 205 2.30 -13.47 -32.10
CA SER A 205 3.06 -12.80 -33.15
C SER A 205 3.39 -11.34 -32.80
N ILE A 206 4.54 -10.86 -33.26
CA ILE A 206 5.02 -9.48 -33.05
C ILE A 206 4.46 -8.62 -34.18
N ASP A 207 3.75 -7.56 -33.86
CA ASP A 207 3.29 -6.55 -34.82
C ASP A 207 4.49 -5.75 -35.36
N GLU A 208 4.99 -6.14 -36.53
CA GLU A 208 5.88 -5.30 -37.32
C GLU A 208 5.00 -4.23 -38.00
N GLY A 209 4.80 -3.11 -37.31
CA GLY A 209 4.01 -1.99 -37.80
C GLY A 209 4.39 -1.58 -39.23
N GLU A 210 3.37 -1.40 -40.07
CA GLU A 210 3.53 -0.99 -41.46
C GLU A 210 4.29 0.35 -41.60
N PRO A 211 5.10 0.52 -42.66
CA PRO A 211 5.85 1.75 -42.86
C PRO A 211 4.89 2.90 -43.17
N VAL A 212 5.11 4.02 -42.47
CA VAL A 212 4.39 5.27 -42.66
C VAL A 212 4.60 5.77 -44.09
N ASP A 213 3.55 5.79 -44.91
CA ASP A 213 3.54 6.44 -46.22
C ASP A 213 3.62 7.97 -46.04
N ASP A 214 4.68 8.54 -46.63
CA ASP A 214 4.93 9.96 -46.81
C ASP A 214 4.06 10.49 -47.96
N ASP A 215 2.95 11.17 -47.65
CA ASP A 215 2.23 12.02 -48.62
C ASP A 215 2.37 13.49 -48.22
N GLY A 216 3.28 14.16 -48.94
CA GLY A 216 3.45 15.60 -48.90
C GLY A 216 2.54 16.30 -49.92
N SER A 217 1.80 17.30 -49.45
CA SER A 217 1.42 18.49 -50.24
C SER A 217 1.00 19.65 -49.32
N PRO A 218 1.53 20.89 -49.52
CA PRO A 218 1.18 22.04 -48.70
C PRO A 218 -0.06 22.77 -49.26
N GLU A 219 -1.05 23.05 -48.41
CA GLU A 219 -2.14 23.98 -48.75
C GLU A 219 -1.62 25.42 -48.81
N ALA A 220 -1.62 25.99 -50.02
CA ALA A 220 -1.35 27.39 -50.27
C ALA A 220 -2.57 28.25 -49.89
N GLY A 221 -2.44 29.01 -48.80
CA GLY A 221 -3.41 30.04 -48.41
C GLY A 221 -3.37 31.21 -49.39
N ALA A 222 -4.41 31.33 -50.21
CA ALA A 222 -4.74 32.55 -50.94
C ALA A 222 -5.50 33.50 -50.00
N ALA A 223 -4.90 34.62 -49.63
CA ALA A 223 -5.60 35.75 -49.03
C ALA A 223 -5.24 37.03 -49.80
N ASP A 224 -6.21 37.41 -50.62
CA ASP A 224 -6.40 38.69 -51.29
C ASP A 224 -6.42 39.84 -50.27
N ALA A 225 -5.63 40.88 -50.51
CA ALA A 225 -5.72 42.16 -49.82
C ALA A 225 -5.28 43.28 -50.78
N GLY A 226 -6.16 43.63 -51.72
CA GLY A 226 -6.16 44.95 -52.35
C GLY A 226 -6.91 45.98 -51.48
N GLY A 227 -6.36 47.19 -51.34
CA GLY A 227 -7.11 48.35 -50.85
C GLY A 227 -6.29 49.49 -50.23
N ASP A 228 -6.09 50.55 -51.02
CA ASP A 228 -5.97 51.97 -50.65
C ASP A 228 -4.80 52.46 -49.76
N ARG A 229 -3.79 53.10 -50.37
CA ARG A 229 -3.69 54.56 -50.64
C ARG A 229 -2.32 54.93 -51.21
#